data_AF-A0A969SB34-F1
#
_entry.id   AF-A0A969SB34-F1
#
_cell.length_a   1.000
_cell.length_b   1.000
_cell.length_c   1.000
_cell.angle_alpha   90.00
_cell.angle_beta   90.00
_cell.angle_gamma   90.00
#
_symmetry.space_group_name_H-M   'P 1'
#
loop_
_entity.id
_entity.type
_entity.pdbx_description
1 polymer ?
#
loop_
_entity_poly.entity_id
_entity_poly.type
_entity_poly.pdbx_seq_one_letter_code
_entity_poly.pdbx_strand_id
1 'polypeptide(L)'
;KSLALVGGNVSLNGGGLFARGGQVELGGLSAAGTVGLNGDGSLSFPVGVQRGDVSLTNSAYVYVSGGGGGNIGINARNLELSGGSLFYAGIESGLGTPGAQAGDIKIDATDRVKIEGRSGSPSGIVNSTGNFSLDSSSIIEPGNAGNVVINTGTLEGIGNILIGSATNGEGNAGRVTITAKDKVSLTGESTNNNFEGFAFLVSFVGSSGTGNGADIIINTPSLSLSNSGVLASTLGQGNAGNIELKASESISVGSRSQLQAATSGGGNAGNIVIDAPDAAVFFDGANTLASTAVGEDSTGKGGDITIKARDFSVTNGASLFTTTFGQAEAGRLANAGNIQINVSENVSFAGGSYLSSSTLGQGNAGNVNVSADGNISFDGKGSESSRTGIFSSVGTGAEGNAGNIELQARSVSVTDGAQLVASTSGKGDAGSVRINATDTISFTGVDNNGTASGIFNTLGTGAEGKGGNIELQASSVSITDGAQLIASTYGKGDAGSMKINATDAVSFLE
;
A
#
# COMPACT_ATOMS: atom_id res chain seq x y z
N LYS A 1 34.45 -12.86 8.88
CA LYS A 1 35.21 -11.72 9.47
C LYS A 1 34.19 -10.82 10.13
N SER A 2 34.32 -10.53 11.42
CA SER A 2 33.33 -9.73 12.15
C SER A 2 34.01 -8.50 12.74
N LEU A 3 33.36 -7.35 12.63
CA LEU A 3 33.79 -6.09 13.20
C LEU A 3 32.74 -5.64 14.21
N ALA A 4 33.10 -5.58 15.49
CA ALA A 4 32.21 -5.12 16.54
C ALA A 4 32.74 -3.80 17.13
N LEU A 5 31.91 -2.75 17.14
CA LEU A 5 32.19 -1.51 17.88
C LEU A 5 31.27 -1.49 19.08
N VAL A 6 31.84 -1.76 20.26
CA VAL A 6 31.12 -1.88 21.53
C VAL A 6 31.74 -0.94 22.56
N GLY A 7 30.93 -0.08 23.17
CA GLY A 7 31.42 0.88 24.16
C GLY A 7 30.30 1.67 24.83
N GLY A 8 30.51 2.99 24.99
CA GLY A 8 29.46 3.95 25.36
C GLY A 8 28.59 4.30 24.15
N ASN A 9 28.50 5.58 23.79
CA ASN A 9 27.92 5.97 22.51
C ASN A 9 28.88 5.63 21.37
N VAL A 10 28.35 5.14 20.26
CA VAL A 10 29.11 4.83 19.03
C VAL A 10 28.71 5.85 17.97
N SER A 11 29.66 6.66 17.51
CA SER A 11 29.37 7.69 16.50
C SER A 11 30.34 7.61 15.33
N LEU A 12 29.79 7.59 14.13
CA LEU A 12 30.50 7.72 12.87
C LEU A 12 30.10 9.06 12.25
N ASN A 13 31.08 9.93 12.03
CA ASN A 13 30.90 11.21 11.35
C ASN A 13 31.76 11.20 10.09
N GLY A 14 31.12 10.94 8.96
CA GLY A 14 31.78 10.54 7.72
C GLY A 14 32.55 9.23 7.84
N GLY A 15 33.31 8.91 6.78
CA GLY A 15 34.09 7.67 6.70
C GLY A 15 33.21 6.42 6.53
N GLY A 16 33.83 5.24 6.63
CA GLY A 16 33.05 4.00 6.52
C GLY A 16 33.69 2.79 7.16
N LEU A 17 32.84 1.88 7.65
CA LEU A 17 33.21 0.55 8.12
C LEU A 17 32.92 -0.47 7.02
N PHE A 18 33.97 -1.15 6.55
CA PHE A 18 33.87 -2.12 5.46
C PHE A 18 34.23 -3.52 5.96
N ALA A 19 33.23 -4.41 6.00
CA ALA A 19 33.41 -5.82 6.34
C ALA A 19 32.72 -6.70 5.28
N ARG A 20 33.20 -6.62 4.03
CA ARG A 20 32.63 -7.33 2.87
C ARG A 20 32.45 -8.83 3.13
N GLY A 21 31.23 -9.33 2.95
CA GLY A 21 30.83 -10.71 3.23
C GLY A 21 30.95 -11.12 4.71
N GLY A 22 31.05 -10.14 5.60
CA GLY A 22 31.28 -10.31 7.03
C GLY A 22 30.12 -9.76 7.85
N GLN A 23 30.37 -9.58 9.15
CA GLN A 23 29.38 -9.05 10.08
C GLN A 23 29.87 -7.73 10.69
N VAL A 24 28.98 -6.75 10.79
CA VAL A 24 29.21 -5.54 11.59
C VAL A 24 28.20 -5.50 12.73
N GLU A 25 28.70 -5.36 13.96
CA GLU A 25 27.86 -5.17 15.14
C GLU A 25 28.17 -3.81 15.79
N LEU A 26 27.17 -2.94 15.93
CA LEU A 26 27.29 -1.66 16.62
C LEU A 26 26.39 -1.63 17.85
N GLY A 27 26.93 -1.18 18.98
CA GLY A 27 26.11 -0.93 20.14
C GLY A 27 26.92 -0.50 21.35
N GLY A 28 26.22 -0.20 22.44
CA GLY A 28 26.91 0.19 23.66
C GLY A 28 26.01 0.31 24.86
N LEU A 29 26.60 0.64 25.99
CA LEU A 29 25.92 0.84 27.27
C LEU A 29 26.23 2.25 27.78
N SER A 30 25.20 2.99 28.18
CA SER A 30 25.35 4.29 28.84
C SER A 30 25.49 4.16 30.37
N ALA A 31 25.35 2.94 30.89
CA ALA A 31 25.59 2.58 32.28
C ALA A 31 26.50 1.35 32.38
N ALA A 32 27.06 1.09 33.58
CA ALA A 32 27.92 -0.07 33.80
C ALA A 32 27.15 -1.38 33.55
N GLY A 33 27.72 -2.27 32.74
CA GLY A 33 27.17 -3.58 32.44
C GLY A 33 28.10 -4.38 31.53
N THR A 34 27.68 -5.60 31.18
CA THR A 34 28.47 -6.51 30.34
C THR A 34 27.72 -6.80 29.06
N VAL A 35 28.33 -6.48 27.92
CA VAL A 35 27.84 -6.91 26.59
C VAL A 35 28.47 -8.25 26.27
N GLY A 36 27.65 -9.26 26.00
CA GLY A 36 28.10 -10.57 25.56
C GLY A 36 28.39 -10.60 24.06
N LEU A 37 29.39 -11.37 23.66
CA LEU A 37 29.65 -11.74 22.25
C LEU A 37 29.27 -13.20 22.06
N ASN A 38 28.29 -13.45 21.20
CA ASN A 38 27.75 -14.78 20.93
C ASN A 38 28.65 -15.57 19.98
N GLY A 39 28.46 -16.90 19.94
CA GLY A 39 29.23 -17.78 19.06
C GLY A 39 29.02 -17.52 17.56
N ASP A 40 27.92 -16.87 17.19
CA ASP A 40 27.62 -16.43 15.82
C ASP A 40 28.16 -15.03 15.50
N GLY A 41 28.83 -14.36 16.46
CA GLY A 41 29.38 -13.02 16.33
C GLY A 41 28.41 -11.89 16.67
N SER A 42 27.13 -12.18 16.95
CA SER A 42 26.15 -11.18 17.39
C SER A 42 26.39 -10.71 18.84
N LEU A 43 25.85 -9.55 19.20
CA LEU A 43 25.94 -9.02 20.55
C LEU A 43 24.69 -9.31 21.39
N SER A 44 24.89 -9.54 22.68
CA SER A 44 23.81 -9.65 23.67
C SER A 44 23.95 -8.60 24.76
N PHE A 45 22.86 -7.86 24.98
CA PHE A 45 22.81 -6.76 25.93
C PHE A 45 22.08 -7.16 27.21
N PRO A 46 22.55 -6.73 28.40
CA PRO A 46 21.95 -7.08 29.67
C PRO A 46 20.59 -6.38 29.84
N VAL A 47 19.63 -7.10 30.45
CA VAL A 47 18.29 -6.56 30.76
C VAL A 47 18.40 -5.50 31.86
N GLY A 48 17.67 -4.39 31.71
CA GLY A 48 17.59 -3.33 32.72
C GLY A 48 18.78 -2.37 32.75
N VAL A 49 19.82 -2.59 31.93
CA VAL A 49 20.92 -1.63 31.76
C VAL A 49 20.63 -0.76 30.53
N GLN A 50 20.78 0.55 30.67
CA GLN A 50 20.52 1.47 29.57
C GLN A 50 21.57 1.30 28.46
N ARG A 51 21.08 1.15 27.22
CA ARG A 51 21.94 1.12 26.03
C ARG A 51 22.49 2.52 25.71
N GLY A 52 23.63 2.56 25.06
CA GLY A 52 24.22 3.77 24.48
C GLY A 52 23.57 4.08 23.13
N ASP A 53 23.79 5.31 22.66
CA ASP A 53 23.28 5.74 21.35
C ASP A 53 24.25 5.35 20.22
N VAL A 54 23.70 5.11 19.04
CA VAL A 54 24.46 4.88 17.79
C VAL A 54 24.09 5.97 16.80
N SER A 55 25.09 6.63 16.19
CA SER A 55 24.83 7.63 15.15
C SER A 55 25.78 7.52 13.96
N LEU A 56 25.22 7.64 12.76
CA LEU A 56 25.94 7.80 11.51
C LEU A 56 25.51 9.13 10.88
N THR A 57 26.47 10.02 10.67
CA THR A 57 26.22 11.38 10.19
C THR A 57 27.22 11.72 9.07
N ASN A 58 26.87 12.72 8.24
CA ASN A 58 27.78 13.29 7.24
C ASN A 58 28.34 12.26 6.24
N SER A 59 27.44 11.53 5.57
CA SER A 59 27.78 10.49 4.59
C SER A 59 28.66 9.37 5.19
N ALA A 60 28.30 8.90 6.38
CA ALA A 60 28.93 7.74 6.99
C ALA A 60 28.32 6.44 6.44
N TYR A 61 29.16 5.42 6.24
CA TYR A 61 28.73 4.13 5.69
C TYR A 61 29.12 2.96 6.57
N VAL A 62 28.21 1.98 6.68
CA VAL A 62 28.53 0.65 7.20
C VAL A 62 28.15 -0.35 6.13
N TYR A 63 29.17 -1.03 5.60
CA TYR A 63 29.09 -1.77 4.35
C TYR A 63 29.56 -3.21 4.54
N VAL A 64 28.65 -4.18 4.34
CA VAL A 64 28.94 -5.60 4.54
C VAL A 64 28.66 -6.47 3.31
N SER A 65 28.16 -5.91 2.21
CA SER A 65 27.84 -6.71 1.02
C SER A 65 29.07 -7.43 0.45
N GLY A 66 28.81 -8.60 -0.12
CA GLY A 66 29.79 -9.52 -0.70
C GLY A 66 29.10 -10.76 -1.26
N GLY A 67 29.83 -11.67 -1.91
CA GLY A 67 29.23 -12.82 -2.60
C GLY A 67 28.49 -13.83 -1.70
N GLY A 68 28.86 -13.94 -0.42
CA GLY A 68 28.19 -14.80 0.56
C GLY A 68 27.19 -14.08 1.48
N GLY A 69 26.90 -12.81 1.20
CA GLY A 69 26.12 -11.94 2.09
C GLY A 69 26.90 -11.51 3.36
N GLY A 70 26.48 -10.41 3.95
CA GLY A 70 26.99 -9.95 5.24
C GLY A 70 25.86 -9.42 6.12
N ASN A 71 26.05 -9.49 7.44
CA ASN A 71 25.03 -9.10 8.43
C ASN A 71 25.38 -7.77 9.10
N ILE A 72 24.37 -6.96 9.39
CA ILE A 72 24.52 -5.76 10.24
C ILE A 72 23.59 -5.90 11.45
N GLY A 73 24.16 -5.87 12.65
CA GLY A 73 23.42 -5.86 13.91
C GLY A 73 23.62 -4.55 14.65
N ILE A 74 22.52 -3.90 15.05
CA ILE A 74 22.54 -2.65 15.81
C ILE A 74 21.75 -2.84 17.10
N ASN A 75 22.40 -2.54 18.23
CA ASN A 75 21.79 -2.57 19.56
C ASN A 75 22.02 -1.23 20.25
N ALA A 76 20.99 -0.40 20.32
CA ALA A 76 21.12 0.98 20.78
C ALA A 76 19.98 1.40 21.71
N ARG A 77 20.13 2.55 22.37
CA ARG A 77 18.99 3.28 22.92
C ARG A 77 18.34 4.07 21.80
N ASN A 78 19.07 5.04 21.25
CA ASN A 78 18.70 5.74 20.02
C ASN A 78 19.62 5.34 18.87
N LEU A 79 19.05 5.22 17.67
CA LEU A 79 19.79 5.17 16.41
C LEU A 79 19.48 6.41 15.59
N GLU A 80 20.52 7.10 15.09
CA GLU A 80 20.39 8.22 14.17
C GLU A 80 21.17 7.99 12.88
N LEU A 81 20.50 8.18 11.73
CA LEU A 81 21.10 8.20 10.41
C LEU A 81 20.81 9.55 9.75
N SER A 82 21.84 10.33 9.45
CA SER A 82 21.65 11.64 8.81
C SER A 82 22.74 12.01 7.81
N GLY A 83 22.45 12.99 6.94
CA GLY A 83 23.42 13.53 5.99
C GLY A 83 23.84 12.55 4.89
N GLY A 84 22.93 11.70 4.41
CA GLY A 84 23.20 10.70 3.38
C GLY A 84 23.92 9.46 3.90
N SER A 85 23.74 9.13 5.18
CA SER A 85 24.41 7.99 5.81
C SER A 85 23.63 6.69 5.59
N LEU A 86 24.35 5.59 5.34
CA LEU A 86 23.75 4.31 4.96
C LEU A 86 24.29 3.11 5.76
N PHE A 87 23.38 2.24 6.18
CA PHE A 87 23.67 0.82 6.36
C PHE A 87 23.44 0.10 5.04
N TYR A 88 24.44 -0.63 4.55
CA TYR A 88 24.39 -1.32 3.26
C TYR A 88 24.83 -2.78 3.40
N ALA A 89 23.86 -3.69 3.30
CA ALA A 89 24.06 -5.12 3.18
C ALA A 89 23.61 -5.60 1.79
N GLY A 90 23.80 -6.89 1.52
CA GLY A 90 23.38 -7.48 0.26
C GLY A 90 24.46 -8.27 -0.46
N ILE A 91 24.26 -8.43 -1.77
CA ILE A 91 25.22 -9.07 -2.67
C ILE A 91 25.88 -7.97 -3.50
N GLU A 92 27.21 -7.90 -3.41
CA GLU A 92 27.96 -6.89 -4.14
C GLU A 92 27.92 -7.14 -5.67
N SER A 93 27.92 -6.06 -6.44
CA SER A 93 27.87 -6.14 -7.90
C SER A 93 29.02 -6.95 -8.48
N GLY A 94 28.71 -7.86 -9.40
CA GLY A 94 29.63 -8.79 -10.04
C GLY A 94 29.97 -10.04 -9.22
N LEU A 95 29.39 -10.22 -8.02
CA LEU A 95 29.64 -11.37 -7.14
C LEU A 95 28.43 -12.28 -6.94
N GLY A 96 27.28 -11.92 -7.51
CA GLY A 96 26.04 -12.68 -7.42
C GLY A 96 26.06 -13.94 -8.27
N THR A 97 25.40 -14.98 -7.75
CA THR A 97 25.10 -16.21 -8.47
C THR A 97 23.64 -16.58 -8.24
N PRO A 98 22.97 -17.29 -9.16
CA PRO A 98 21.63 -17.82 -8.90
C PRO A 98 21.58 -18.58 -7.58
N GLY A 99 20.63 -18.24 -6.71
CA GLY A 99 20.48 -18.83 -5.38
C GLY A 99 21.45 -18.34 -4.30
N ALA A 100 22.36 -17.41 -4.59
CA ALA A 100 23.11 -16.70 -3.55
C ALA A 100 22.14 -16.02 -2.57
N GLN A 101 22.53 -15.88 -1.30
CA GLN A 101 21.69 -15.29 -0.26
C GLN A 101 22.44 -14.19 0.46
N ALA A 102 21.90 -12.97 0.44
CA ALA A 102 22.38 -11.88 1.27
C ALA A 102 22.06 -12.11 2.75
N GLY A 103 22.92 -11.59 3.63
CA GLY A 103 22.68 -11.52 5.07
C GLY A 103 21.68 -10.43 5.43
N ASP A 104 21.25 -10.39 6.69
CA ASP A 104 20.18 -9.51 7.18
C ASP A 104 20.73 -8.23 7.84
N ILE A 105 19.88 -7.20 7.88
CA ILE A 105 20.08 -6.02 8.73
C ILE A 105 19.06 -6.06 9.86
N LYS A 106 19.55 -6.08 11.11
CA LYS A 106 18.72 -6.10 12.32
C LYS A 106 19.05 -4.92 13.21
N ILE A 107 18.04 -4.11 13.51
CA ILE A 107 18.10 -2.97 14.41
C ILE A 107 17.20 -3.25 15.62
N ASP A 108 17.77 -3.12 16.81
CA ASP A 108 17.08 -3.16 18.09
C ASP A 108 17.44 -1.89 18.88
N ALA A 109 16.62 -0.86 18.72
CA ALA A 109 16.69 0.39 19.48
C ALA A 109 15.64 0.34 20.61
N THR A 110 15.98 0.72 21.83
CA THR A 110 14.99 0.68 22.92
C THR A 110 14.05 1.88 22.94
N ASP A 111 14.46 2.99 22.33
CA ASP A 111 13.79 4.30 22.41
C ASP A 111 13.38 4.78 21.01
N ARG A 112 14.34 5.16 20.16
CA ARG A 112 14.03 5.78 18.86
C ARG A 112 15.01 5.38 17.76
N VAL A 113 14.49 5.20 16.55
CA VAL A 113 15.25 5.18 15.30
C VAL A 113 14.84 6.43 14.52
N LYS A 114 15.81 7.29 14.20
CA LYS A 114 15.58 8.49 13.37
C LYS A 114 16.44 8.45 12.13
N ILE A 115 15.82 8.67 10.98
CA ILE A 115 16.47 8.70 9.68
C ILE A 115 16.12 10.02 9.01
N GLU A 116 17.14 10.81 8.69
CA GLU A 116 16.98 12.11 8.04
C GLU A 116 17.80 12.14 6.76
N GLY A 117 17.11 12.10 5.62
CA GLY A 117 17.73 12.28 4.32
C GLY A 117 17.36 13.61 3.70
N ARG A 118 18.00 13.93 2.58
CA ARG A 118 17.73 15.13 1.79
C ARG A 118 17.66 14.78 0.31
N SER A 119 17.04 15.63 -0.48
CA SER A 119 16.85 15.40 -1.91
C SER A 119 18.21 15.19 -2.59
N GLY A 120 18.32 14.11 -3.37
CA GLY A 120 19.58 13.66 -3.99
C GLY A 120 20.60 13.03 -3.04
N SER A 121 20.33 12.91 -1.74
CA SER A 121 21.22 12.27 -0.76
C SER A 121 20.41 11.53 0.31
N PRO A 122 19.88 10.34 -0.04
CA PRO A 122 19.07 9.57 0.89
C PRO A 122 19.89 9.04 2.06
N SER A 123 19.30 9.08 3.26
CA SER A 123 19.80 8.32 4.41
C SER A 123 18.95 7.06 4.55
N GLY A 124 19.54 5.95 5.01
CA GLY A 124 18.81 4.69 4.86
C GLY A 124 19.47 3.41 5.34
N ILE A 125 18.66 2.36 5.25
CA ILE A 125 18.99 0.98 5.60
C ILE A 125 18.65 0.13 4.37
N VAL A 126 19.67 -0.39 3.71
CA VAL A 126 19.52 -0.99 2.39
C VAL A 126 20.12 -2.38 2.35
N ASN A 127 19.34 -3.34 1.88
CA ASN A 127 19.78 -4.70 1.61
C ASN A 127 19.52 -5.05 0.14
N SER A 128 20.55 -4.98 -0.71
CA SER A 128 20.34 -5.06 -2.16
C SER A 128 21.24 -6.07 -2.85
N THR A 129 20.73 -6.77 -3.85
CA THR A 129 21.62 -7.41 -4.84
C THR A 129 22.07 -6.37 -5.86
N GLY A 130 23.37 -6.19 -6.01
CA GLY A 130 23.97 -5.12 -6.80
C GLY A 130 23.76 -3.75 -6.17
N ASN A 131 23.83 -2.71 -7.00
CA ASN A 131 23.52 -1.35 -6.56
C ASN A 131 22.00 -1.18 -6.45
N PHE A 132 21.54 -0.65 -5.32
CA PHE A 132 20.13 -0.33 -5.14
C PHE A 132 19.68 0.69 -6.19
N SER A 133 18.57 0.38 -6.86
CA SER A 133 17.88 1.29 -7.77
C SER A 133 16.39 0.93 -7.80
N LEU A 134 15.55 1.95 -7.91
CA LEU A 134 14.10 1.79 -8.08
C LEU A 134 13.67 1.78 -9.55
N ASP A 135 14.57 2.10 -10.49
CA ASP A 135 14.26 2.37 -11.90
C ASP A 135 15.19 1.70 -12.92
N SER A 136 16.32 1.15 -12.49
CA SER A 136 17.40 0.77 -13.42
C SER A 136 17.20 -0.62 -14.00
N SER A 137 17.21 -0.68 -15.33
CA SER A 137 17.16 -1.89 -16.16
C SER A 137 18.54 -2.46 -16.52
N SER A 138 19.64 -1.81 -16.12
CA SER A 138 21.00 -2.17 -16.55
C SER A 138 21.82 -2.94 -15.50
N ILE A 139 21.33 -3.03 -14.26
CA ILE A 139 21.98 -3.79 -13.19
C ILE A 139 21.33 -5.18 -13.14
N ILE A 140 22.07 -6.22 -13.49
CA ILE A 140 21.61 -7.60 -13.39
C ILE A 140 22.52 -8.31 -12.38
N GLU A 141 22.06 -8.40 -11.14
CA GLU A 141 22.80 -9.09 -10.08
C GLU A 141 21.95 -10.22 -9.49
N PRO A 142 22.25 -11.49 -9.82
CA PRO A 142 21.48 -12.62 -9.33
C PRO A 142 21.78 -12.89 -7.84
N GLY A 143 20.77 -13.39 -7.14
CA GLY A 143 20.77 -13.71 -5.72
C GLY A 143 19.52 -13.20 -5.03
N ASN A 144 19.27 -13.71 -3.83
CA ASN A 144 18.18 -13.28 -2.96
C ASN A 144 18.69 -12.18 -2.03
N ALA A 145 17.94 -11.08 -1.94
CA ALA A 145 18.21 -10.03 -0.97
C ALA A 145 17.85 -10.49 0.45
N GLY A 146 18.51 -9.91 1.45
CA GLY A 146 18.28 -10.23 2.85
C GLY A 146 17.18 -9.36 3.45
N ASN A 147 16.77 -9.70 4.66
CA ASN A 147 15.71 -9.01 5.37
C ASN A 147 16.22 -7.72 6.04
N VAL A 148 15.28 -6.81 6.32
CA VAL A 148 15.49 -5.64 7.16
C VAL A 148 14.49 -5.70 8.31
N VAL A 149 14.99 -5.74 9.55
CA VAL A 149 14.17 -5.83 10.76
C VAL A 149 14.50 -4.65 11.68
N ILE A 150 13.49 -3.85 12.01
CA ILE A 150 13.62 -2.70 12.93
C ILE A 150 12.67 -2.92 14.11
N ASN A 151 13.25 -3.01 15.31
CA ASN A 151 12.53 -2.94 16.58
C ASN A 151 12.90 -1.63 17.27
N THR A 152 11.89 -0.84 17.66
CA THR A 152 12.09 0.47 18.27
C THR A 152 10.94 0.86 19.20
N GLY A 153 11.10 1.91 20.02
CA GLY A 153 9.96 2.61 20.62
C GLY A 153 9.24 3.42 19.53
N THR A 154 9.97 4.33 18.90
CA THR A 154 9.49 5.16 17.77
C THR A 154 10.40 5.04 16.54
N LEU A 155 9.82 4.97 15.34
CA LEU A 155 10.53 5.18 14.08
C LEU A 155 10.11 6.52 13.47
N GLU A 156 11.09 7.38 13.21
CA GLU A 156 10.88 8.70 12.60
C GLU A 156 11.75 8.85 11.35
N GLY A 157 11.12 8.99 10.20
CA GLY A 157 11.76 9.21 8.90
C GLY A 157 11.40 10.57 8.34
N ILE A 158 12.39 11.40 8.03
CA ILE A 158 12.19 12.76 7.51
C ILE A 158 13.01 12.97 6.23
N GLY A 159 12.37 13.54 5.21
CA GLY A 159 12.98 13.81 3.92
C GLY A 159 13.13 12.56 3.05
N ASN A 160 14.14 12.57 2.18
CA ASN A 160 14.45 11.44 1.31
C ASN A 160 15.04 10.25 2.09
N ILE A 161 14.21 9.33 2.57
CA ILE A 161 14.70 8.16 3.30
C ILE A 161 14.48 6.88 2.51
N LEU A 162 15.34 5.89 2.77
CA LEU A 162 15.21 4.57 2.16
C LEU A 162 15.41 3.47 3.19
N ILE A 163 14.39 2.66 3.42
CA ILE A 163 14.49 1.42 4.20
C ILE A 163 14.01 0.30 3.29
N GLY A 164 14.86 -0.65 2.94
CA GLY A 164 14.34 -1.73 2.11
C GLY A 164 15.29 -2.81 1.70
N SER A 165 14.68 -3.79 1.05
CA SER A 165 15.32 -4.94 0.43
C SER A 165 15.00 -4.99 -1.05
N ALA A 166 16.01 -5.17 -1.90
CA ALA A 166 15.81 -5.15 -3.36
C ALA A 166 16.67 -6.17 -4.10
N THR A 167 16.10 -6.76 -5.15
CA THR A 167 16.82 -7.65 -6.06
C THR A 167 16.72 -7.14 -7.50
N ASN A 168 17.85 -7.06 -8.19
CA ASN A 168 17.95 -6.50 -9.54
C ASN A 168 18.23 -7.56 -10.64
N GLY A 169 18.44 -8.82 -10.26
CA GLY A 169 18.64 -9.95 -11.18
C GLY A 169 17.73 -11.14 -10.84
N GLU A 170 18.22 -12.36 -11.07
CA GLU A 170 17.49 -13.59 -10.69
C GLU A 170 17.53 -13.82 -9.17
N GLY A 171 16.39 -13.68 -8.48
CA GLY A 171 16.23 -13.96 -7.06
C GLY A 171 15.10 -13.16 -6.41
N ASN A 172 14.75 -13.50 -5.17
CA ASN A 172 13.65 -12.85 -4.45
C ASN A 172 14.14 -11.64 -3.64
N ALA A 173 13.24 -10.67 -3.43
CA ALA A 173 13.48 -9.60 -2.45
C ALA A 173 13.34 -10.15 -1.01
N GLY A 174 13.96 -9.48 -0.04
CA GLY A 174 13.83 -9.81 1.38
C GLY A 174 12.68 -9.06 2.06
N ARG A 175 12.19 -9.60 3.17
CA ARG A 175 11.10 -8.99 3.95
C ARG A 175 11.59 -7.74 4.68
N VAL A 176 10.73 -6.73 4.77
CA VAL A 176 10.91 -5.58 5.66
C VAL A 176 9.92 -5.67 6.81
N THR A 177 10.41 -5.64 8.05
CA THR A 177 9.58 -5.69 9.26
C THR A 177 9.93 -4.58 10.21
N ILE A 178 8.93 -3.77 10.55
CA ILE A 178 9.05 -2.65 11.50
C ILE A 178 8.09 -2.93 12.66
N THR A 179 8.63 -3.01 13.87
CA THR A 179 7.86 -3.06 15.11
C THR A 179 8.24 -1.88 15.98
N ALA A 180 7.31 -0.94 16.15
CA ALA A 180 7.44 0.22 17.02
C ALA A 180 6.48 0.07 18.21
N LYS A 181 6.92 0.42 19.42
CA LYS A 181 6.06 0.35 20.62
C LYS A 181 5.13 1.55 20.76
N ASP A 182 5.44 2.66 20.09
CA ASP A 182 4.69 3.90 20.19
C ASP A 182 4.20 4.39 18.82
N LYS A 183 5.13 4.67 17.90
CA LYS A 183 4.78 5.32 16.62
C LYS A 183 5.74 4.99 15.48
N VAL A 184 5.19 4.92 14.26
CA VAL A 184 5.94 5.03 13.01
C VAL A 184 5.48 6.29 12.28
N SER A 185 6.42 7.18 11.94
CA SER A 185 6.17 8.44 11.24
C SER A 185 7.13 8.55 10.07
N LEU A 186 6.62 8.56 8.85
CA LEU A 186 7.43 8.78 7.65
C LEU A 186 6.91 10.02 6.93
N THR A 187 7.82 10.96 6.66
CA THR A 187 7.47 12.24 6.04
C THR A 187 8.53 12.61 5.01
N GLY A 188 8.22 12.36 3.74
CA GLY A 188 9.03 12.82 2.62
C GLY A 188 8.93 14.34 2.41
N GLU A 189 9.90 14.89 1.70
CA GLU A 189 10.00 16.32 1.36
C GLU A 189 9.60 16.62 -0.09
N SER A 190 9.13 15.61 -0.83
CA SER A 190 8.80 15.75 -2.24
C SER A 190 7.81 16.88 -2.51
N THR A 191 8.08 17.67 -3.54
CA THR A 191 7.20 18.75 -4.03
C THR A 191 6.71 18.52 -5.46
N ASN A 192 7.13 17.44 -6.11
CA ASN A 192 6.79 17.11 -7.49
C ASN A 192 6.20 15.68 -7.59
N ASN A 193 5.79 15.27 -8.79
CA ASN A 193 5.17 13.95 -9.03
C ASN A 193 6.21 12.87 -9.40
N ASN A 194 7.50 13.16 -9.34
CA ASN A 194 8.57 12.25 -9.80
C ASN A 194 9.11 11.37 -8.67
N PHE A 195 8.43 11.32 -7.52
CA PHE A 195 8.83 10.56 -6.35
C PHE A 195 10.19 10.94 -5.72
N GLU A 196 10.84 11.98 -6.22
CA GLU A 196 12.07 12.52 -5.63
C GLU A 196 11.78 13.06 -4.23
N GLY A 197 12.58 12.67 -3.24
CA GLY A 197 12.42 13.12 -1.87
C GLY A 197 11.34 12.40 -1.07
N PHE A 198 10.80 11.30 -1.58
CA PHE A 198 9.87 10.45 -0.82
C PHE A 198 10.59 9.73 0.33
N ALA A 199 9.81 9.43 1.37
CA ALA A 199 10.22 8.49 2.40
C ALA A 199 9.80 7.06 2.00
N PHE A 200 10.77 6.21 1.68
CA PHE A 200 10.51 4.88 1.12
C PHE A 200 10.72 3.72 2.10
N LEU A 201 9.72 2.83 2.14
CA LEU A 201 9.84 1.46 2.62
C LEU A 201 9.67 0.52 1.41
N VAL A 202 10.65 -0.32 1.11
CA VAL A 202 10.59 -1.15 -0.12
C VAL A 202 10.98 -2.60 0.09
N SER A 203 10.25 -3.48 -0.58
CA SER A 203 10.58 -4.88 -0.81
C SER A 203 10.33 -5.14 -2.29
N PHE A 204 11.40 -5.16 -3.08
CA PHE A 204 11.29 -4.80 -4.48
C PHE A 204 12.10 -5.70 -5.42
N VAL A 205 11.50 -6.06 -6.56
CA VAL A 205 12.22 -6.71 -7.67
C VAL A 205 12.30 -5.74 -8.84
N GLY A 206 13.52 -5.38 -9.25
CA GLY A 206 13.78 -4.41 -10.32
C GLY A 206 13.28 -4.87 -11.69
N SER A 207 13.23 -3.96 -12.66
CA SER A 207 12.66 -4.19 -14.01
C SER A 207 13.39 -5.27 -14.82
N SER A 208 14.68 -5.47 -14.56
CA SER A 208 15.50 -6.56 -15.11
C SER A 208 15.48 -7.84 -14.26
N GLY A 209 14.87 -7.80 -13.08
CA GLY A 209 14.86 -8.89 -12.12
C GLY A 209 13.90 -10.02 -12.48
N THR A 210 14.19 -11.22 -11.98
CA THR A 210 13.27 -12.37 -12.02
C THR A 210 13.20 -13.00 -10.64
N GLY A 211 12.07 -12.87 -9.96
CA GLY A 211 11.80 -13.40 -8.63
C GLY A 211 10.62 -12.71 -7.98
N ASN A 212 10.29 -13.12 -6.76
CA ASN A 212 9.14 -12.57 -6.05
C ASN A 212 9.55 -11.45 -5.10
N GLY A 213 8.72 -10.42 -5.02
CA GLY A 213 8.73 -9.46 -3.92
C GLY A 213 8.35 -10.16 -2.61
N ALA A 214 8.89 -9.68 -1.50
CA ALA A 214 8.53 -10.15 -0.16
C ALA A 214 7.65 -9.13 0.58
N ASP A 215 7.15 -9.50 1.76
CA ASP A 215 6.20 -8.66 2.48
C ASP A 215 6.87 -7.42 3.12
N ILE A 216 6.08 -6.36 3.29
CA ILE A 216 6.36 -5.25 4.20
C ILE A 216 5.35 -5.31 5.33
N ILE A 217 5.84 -5.42 6.58
CA ILE A 217 5.01 -5.52 7.77
C ILE A 217 5.34 -4.37 8.72
N ILE A 218 4.33 -3.59 9.10
CA ILE A 218 4.45 -2.53 10.09
C ILE A 218 3.49 -2.80 11.25
N ASN A 219 4.04 -2.90 12.45
CA ASN A 219 3.27 -3.05 13.69
C ASN A 219 3.60 -1.89 14.64
N THR A 220 2.59 -1.07 14.97
CA THR A 220 2.77 0.13 15.78
C THR A 220 1.43 0.62 16.31
N PRO A 221 1.30 1.19 17.53
CA PRO A 221 0.04 1.81 17.94
C PRO A 221 -0.44 2.88 16.97
N SER A 222 0.46 3.75 16.51
CA SER A 222 0.15 4.83 15.57
C SER A 222 1.07 4.82 14.34
N LEU A 223 0.50 4.92 13.13
CA LEU A 223 1.20 5.02 11.85
C LEU A 223 0.81 6.30 11.11
N SER A 224 1.79 7.12 10.71
CA SER A 224 1.58 8.30 9.88
C SER A 224 2.53 8.29 8.68
N LEU A 225 1.95 8.44 7.48
CA LEU A 225 2.65 8.50 6.21
C LEU A 225 2.28 9.82 5.51
N SER A 226 3.30 10.57 5.07
CA SER A 226 3.15 11.79 4.26
C SER A 226 4.27 11.84 3.22
N ASN A 227 3.97 12.08 1.95
CA ASN A 227 4.92 11.96 0.83
C ASN A 227 5.79 10.69 0.94
N SER A 228 5.14 9.56 1.27
CA SER A 228 5.82 8.31 1.60
C SER A 228 5.39 7.19 0.66
N GLY A 229 6.30 6.29 0.32
CA GLY A 229 6.01 5.10 -0.48
C GLY A 229 6.28 3.83 0.33
N VAL A 230 5.27 2.99 0.47
CA VAL A 230 5.39 1.61 0.98
C VAL A 230 5.17 0.69 -0.21
N LEU A 231 6.25 0.14 -0.75
CA LEU A 231 6.25 -0.54 -2.05
C LEU A 231 6.74 -1.99 -1.91
N ALA A 232 5.81 -2.94 -1.99
CA ALA A 232 6.09 -4.37 -2.07
C ALA A 232 6.01 -4.86 -3.53
N SER A 233 6.55 -4.08 -4.48
CA SER A 233 6.29 -4.23 -5.91
C SER A 233 7.31 -5.10 -6.65
N THR A 234 6.89 -5.71 -7.75
CA THR A 234 7.76 -6.44 -8.69
C THR A 234 7.68 -5.81 -10.08
N LEU A 235 8.72 -5.09 -10.50
CA LEU A 235 8.73 -4.49 -11.84
C LEU A 235 9.16 -5.47 -12.93
N GLY A 236 10.08 -6.38 -12.60
CA GLY A 236 10.52 -7.48 -13.45
C GLY A 236 9.56 -8.67 -13.41
N GLN A 237 10.06 -9.89 -13.66
CA GLN A 237 9.22 -11.09 -13.66
C GLN A 237 9.01 -11.66 -12.26
N GLY A 238 7.77 -12.00 -11.91
CA GLY A 238 7.42 -12.66 -10.64
C GLY A 238 6.22 -12.03 -9.93
N ASN A 239 5.84 -12.58 -8.78
CA ASN A 239 4.75 -12.03 -7.97
C ASN A 239 5.25 -10.85 -7.12
N ALA A 240 4.37 -9.89 -6.84
CA ALA A 240 4.62 -8.85 -5.86
C ALA A 240 4.42 -9.38 -4.43
N GLY A 241 5.02 -8.70 -3.45
CA GLY A 241 4.86 -9.00 -2.03
C GLY A 241 3.63 -8.33 -1.43
N ASN A 242 3.26 -8.71 -0.20
CA ASN A 242 2.11 -8.08 0.48
C ASN A 242 2.53 -6.89 1.35
N ILE A 243 1.59 -5.99 1.62
CA ILE A 243 1.73 -4.94 2.63
C ILE A 243 0.77 -5.25 3.77
N GLU A 244 1.29 -5.35 5.00
CA GLU A 244 0.49 -5.54 6.20
C GLU A 244 0.76 -4.40 7.20
N LEU A 245 -0.29 -3.63 7.48
CA LEU A 245 -0.26 -2.53 8.45
C LEU A 245 -1.14 -2.88 9.65
N LYS A 246 -0.54 -2.96 10.84
CA LYS A 246 -1.20 -3.26 12.10
C LYS A 246 -1.08 -2.07 13.05
N ALA A 247 -2.22 -1.56 13.51
CA ALA A 247 -2.24 -0.46 14.46
C ALA A 247 -3.40 -0.53 15.45
N SER A 248 -3.13 -0.13 16.69
CA SER A 248 -4.11 -0.15 17.78
C SER A 248 -4.71 1.21 18.11
N GLU A 249 -4.17 2.32 17.58
CA GLU A 249 -4.66 3.68 17.84
C GLU A 249 -5.04 4.42 16.55
N SER A 250 -4.14 4.49 15.56
CA SER A 250 -4.42 5.21 14.31
C SER A 250 -3.55 4.80 13.13
N ILE A 251 -4.12 4.93 11.92
CA ILE A 251 -3.38 4.90 10.65
C ILE A 251 -3.79 6.13 9.83
N SER A 252 -2.83 6.97 9.48
CA SER A 252 -3.02 8.11 8.58
C SER A 252 -2.10 7.97 7.37
N VAL A 253 -2.71 7.83 6.19
CA VAL A 253 -2.04 7.83 4.90
C VAL A 253 -2.41 9.13 4.20
N GLY A 254 -1.56 10.15 4.34
CA GLY A 254 -1.82 11.49 3.86
C GLY A 254 -0.88 11.92 2.73
N SER A 255 -1.22 13.03 2.07
CA SER A 255 -0.30 13.81 1.22
C SER A 255 0.53 12.98 0.24
N ARG A 256 -0.05 12.53 -0.88
CA ARG A 256 0.66 11.84 -1.98
C ARG A 256 1.32 10.52 -1.57
N SER A 257 0.94 9.95 -0.42
CA SER A 257 1.52 8.70 0.06
C SER A 257 0.95 7.49 -0.68
N GLN A 258 1.77 6.48 -0.90
CA GLN A 258 1.42 5.30 -1.69
C GLN A 258 1.64 4.02 -0.91
N LEU A 259 0.62 3.18 -0.86
CA LEU A 259 0.73 1.77 -0.49
C LEU A 259 0.63 0.97 -1.79
N GLN A 260 1.68 0.28 -2.20
CA GLN A 260 1.69 -0.40 -3.50
C GLN A 260 2.24 -1.82 -3.40
N ALA A 261 1.40 -2.80 -3.75
CA ALA A 261 1.76 -4.21 -3.87
C ALA A 261 1.54 -4.65 -5.33
N ALA A 262 2.08 -3.87 -6.27
CA ALA A 262 1.80 -4.00 -7.70
C ALA A 262 2.87 -4.82 -8.43
N THR A 263 2.53 -5.37 -9.59
CA THR A 263 3.49 -6.03 -10.47
C THR A 263 3.37 -5.51 -11.90
N SER A 264 4.48 -5.23 -12.56
CA SER A 264 4.48 -4.91 -14.00
C SER A 264 4.97 -6.06 -14.88
N GLY A 265 5.54 -7.14 -14.31
CA GLY A 265 5.87 -8.35 -15.06
C GLY A 265 4.80 -9.43 -14.98
N GLY A 266 5.13 -10.64 -15.42
CA GLY A 266 4.16 -11.70 -15.70
C GLY A 266 3.44 -12.33 -14.49
N GLY A 267 3.84 -12.03 -13.24
CA GLY A 267 3.26 -12.63 -12.03
C GLY A 267 2.07 -11.85 -11.47
N ASN A 268 1.54 -12.30 -10.33
CA ASN A 268 0.38 -11.68 -9.65
C ASN A 268 0.80 -10.50 -8.75
N ALA A 269 -0.11 -9.55 -8.58
CA ALA A 269 0.04 -8.51 -7.57
C ALA A 269 -0.15 -9.09 -6.15
N GLY A 270 0.42 -8.42 -5.16
CA GLY A 270 0.28 -8.75 -3.75
C GLY A 270 -0.93 -8.04 -3.13
N ASN A 271 -1.29 -8.44 -1.91
CA ASN A 271 -2.41 -7.87 -1.19
C ASN A 271 -1.98 -6.70 -0.29
N ILE A 272 -2.92 -5.80 -0.02
CA ILE A 272 -2.78 -4.78 1.02
C ILE A 272 -3.77 -5.08 2.14
N VAL A 273 -3.26 -5.28 3.35
CA VAL A 273 -4.04 -5.57 4.54
C VAL A 273 -3.80 -4.48 5.59
N ILE A 274 -4.88 -3.81 5.98
CA ILE A 274 -4.90 -2.87 7.10
C ILE A 274 -5.74 -3.49 8.20
N ASP A 275 -5.08 -3.88 9.30
CA ASP A 275 -5.70 -4.53 10.45
C ASP A 275 -5.61 -3.61 11.67
N ALA A 276 -6.67 -2.83 11.88
CA ALA A 276 -6.74 -1.77 12.87
C ALA A 276 -8.12 -1.72 13.56
N PRO A 277 -8.66 -2.87 14.06
CA PRO A 277 -10.08 -3.01 14.42
C PRO A 277 -10.58 -2.00 15.46
N ASP A 278 -9.71 -1.50 16.34
CA ASP A 278 -10.04 -0.54 17.40
C ASP A 278 -9.62 0.91 17.07
N ALA A 279 -9.05 1.12 15.88
CA ALA A 279 -8.38 2.35 15.49
C ALA A 279 -9.04 3.01 14.27
N ALA A 280 -8.82 4.31 14.14
CA ALA A 280 -9.29 5.06 12.99
C ALA A 280 -8.26 5.05 11.85
N VAL A 281 -8.74 4.84 10.61
CA VAL A 281 -7.94 4.74 9.39
C VAL A 281 -8.36 5.84 8.42
N PHE A 282 -7.42 6.72 8.07
CA PHE A 282 -7.67 7.89 7.22
C PHE A 282 -6.77 7.87 5.98
N PHE A 283 -7.37 8.01 4.81
CA PHE A 283 -6.68 8.29 3.54
C PHE A 283 -7.03 9.70 3.09
N ASP A 284 -6.03 10.57 2.94
CA ASP A 284 -6.27 11.97 2.66
C ASP A 284 -5.33 12.56 1.59
N GLY A 285 -5.94 13.29 0.65
CA GLY A 285 -5.24 14.13 -0.32
C GLY A 285 -5.00 13.49 -1.69
N ALA A 286 -4.81 14.34 -2.69
CA ALA A 286 -4.57 13.91 -4.06
C ALA A 286 -3.28 13.08 -4.19
N ASN A 287 -3.31 12.08 -5.08
CA ASN A 287 -2.25 11.08 -5.28
C ASN A 287 -1.92 10.24 -4.05
N THR A 288 -2.71 10.33 -2.98
CA THR A 288 -2.69 9.35 -1.90
C THR A 288 -3.41 8.11 -2.37
N LEU A 289 -2.74 6.96 -2.40
CA LEU A 289 -3.32 5.74 -2.93
C LEU A 289 -2.94 4.45 -2.21
N ALA A 290 -3.83 3.45 -2.32
CA ALA A 290 -3.49 2.04 -2.12
C ALA A 290 -3.73 1.29 -3.43
N SER A 291 -2.74 0.54 -3.91
CA SER A 291 -2.82 -0.17 -5.19
C SER A 291 -2.20 -1.56 -5.20
N THR A 292 -2.93 -2.50 -5.77
CA THR A 292 -2.51 -3.89 -6.03
C THR A 292 -2.61 -4.19 -7.53
N ALA A 293 -2.35 -3.18 -8.36
CA ALA A 293 -2.53 -3.27 -9.79
C ALA A 293 -1.53 -4.21 -10.47
N VAL A 294 -1.94 -4.74 -11.62
CA VAL A 294 -1.03 -5.38 -12.58
C VAL A 294 -0.82 -4.46 -13.78
N GLY A 295 0.43 -4.37 -14.24
CA GLY A 295 0.83 -3.55 -15.39
C GLY A 295 0.51 -4.20 -16.74
N GLU A 296 0.70 -3.43 -17.81
CA GLU A 296 0.26 -3.78 -19.18
C GLU A 296 0.87 -5.09 -19.70
N ASP A 297 2.09 -5.42 -19.28
CA ASP A 297 2.79 -6.63 -19.69
C ASP A 297 2.47 -7.85 -18.82
N SER A 298 1.67 -7.68 -17.77
CA SER A 298 1.37 -8.72 -16.80
C SER A 298 0.32 -9.72 -17.28
N THR A 299 0.51 -10.98 -16.89
CA THR A 299 -0.48 -12.07 -16.99
C THR A 299 -1.10 -12.42 -15.65
N GLY A 300 -0.70 -11.72 -14.59
CA GLY A 300 -1.17 -12.02 -13.24
C GLY A 300 -2.55 -11.44 -12.94
N LYS A 301 -3.07 -11.83 -11.79
CA LYS A 301 -4.25 -11.22 -11.20
C LYS A 301 -3.86 -10.05 -10.31
N GLY A 302 -4.74 -9.05 -10.24
CA GLY A 302 -4.69 -8.00 -9.23
C GLY A 302 -4.85 -8.58 -7.82
N GLY A 303 -4.20 -7.98 -6.85
CA GLY A 303 -4.31 -8.38 -5.44
C GLY A 303 -5.53 -7.74 -4.76
N ASP A 304 -5.91 -8.24 -3.60
CA ASP A 304 -7.03 -7.72 -2.83
C ASP A 304 -6.58 -6.58 -1.88
N ILE A 305 -7.50 -5.66 -1.58
CA ILE A 305 -7.35 -4.67 -0.51
C ILE A 305 -8.35 -5.02 0.59
N THR A 306 -7.84 -5.29 1.81
CA THR A 306 -8.66 -5.58 2.99
C THR A 306 -8.41 -4.58 4.10
N ILE A 307 -9.47 -3.96 4.62
CA ILE A 307 -9.40 -2.98 5.70
C ILE A 307 -10.32 -3.41 6.84
N LYS A 308 -9.77 -3.45 8.05
CA LYS A 308 -10.50 -3.55 9.32
C LYS A 308 -10.19 -2.32 10.15
N ALA A 309 -11.21 -1.58 10.54
CA ALA A 309 -11.05 -0.34 11.29
C ALA A 309 -12.20 -0.12 12.28
N ARG A 310 -12.00 0.76 13.27
CA ARG A 310 -13.13 1.33 14.01
C ARG A 310 -13.86 2.38 13.19
N ASP A 311 -13.10 3.31 12.60
CA ASP A 311 -13.58 4.34 11.68
C ASP A 311 -12.73 4.31 10.40
N PHE A 312 -13.36 4.49 9.24
CA PHE A 312 -12.65 4.56 7.97
C PHE A 312 -13.10 5.75 7.15
N SER A 313 -12.15 6.58 6.70
CA SER A 313 -12.47 7.68 5.79
C SER A 313 -11.47 7.84 4.67
N VAL A 314 -11.96 8.19 3.49
CA VAL A 314 -11.17 8.54 2.31
C VAL A 314 -11.61 9.92 1.84
N THR A 315 -10.68 10.87 1.72
CA THR A 315 -11.00 12.28 1.45
C THR A 315 -10.06 12.92 0.43
N ASN A 316 -10.49 14.03 -0.15
CA ASN A 316 -9.65 14.96 -0.92
C ASN A 316 -8.92 14.29 -2.10
N GLY A 317 -9.61 13.43 -2.84
CA GLY A 317 -9.08 12.78 -4.05
C GLY A 317 -8.20 11.56 -3.80
N ALA A 318 -8.10 11.09 -2.55
CA ALA A 318 -7.43 9.82 -2.25
C ALA A 318 -8.17 8.63 -2.88
N SER A 319 -7.43 7.61 -3.32
CA SER A 319 -8.01 6.47 -4.05
C SER A 319 -7.47 5.11 -3.63
N LEU A 320 -8.33 4.10 -3.56
CA LEU A 320 -7.94 2.72 -3.30
C LEU A 320 -8.38 1.87 -4.49
N PHE A 321 -7.45 1.18 -5.14
CA PHE A 321 -7.78 0.46 -6.34
C PHE A 321 -6.97 -0.82 -6.59
N THR A 322 -7.64 -1.80 -7.18
CA THR A 322 -7.08 -3.12 -7.54
C THR A 322 -7.08 -3.33 -9.06
N THR A 323 -7.15 -2.22 -9.80
CA THR A 323 -7.32 -2.15 -11.25
C THR A 323 -6.24 -2.91 -12.03
N THR A 324 -6.62 -3.49 -13.16
CA THR A 324 -5.67 -4.02 -14.16
C THR A 324 -5.47 -3.00 -15.28
N PHE A 325 -4.22 -2.57 -15.50
CA PHE A 325 -3.87 -1.70 -16.62
C PHE A 325 -3.40 -2.60 -17.77
N GLY A 326 -4.06 -2.56 -18.92
CA GLY A 326 -3.55 -3.19 -20.12
C GLY A 326 -4.64 -3.69 -21.06
N GLN A 327 -4.49 -3.35 -22.34
CA GLN A 327 -5.08 -4.12 -23.43
C GLN A 327 -4.36 -5.46 -23.47
N ALA A 328 -4.74 -6.38 -22.59
CA ALA A 328 -4.17 -7.71 -22.59
C ALA A 328 -4.38 -8.27 -24.00
N GLU A 329 -3.27 -8.45 -24.74
CA GLU A 329 -3.28 -8.93 -26.12
C GLU A 329 -4.17 -10.16 -26.22
N ALA A 330 -4.97 -10.26 -27.29
CA ALA A 330 -6.08 -11.21 -27.41
C ALA A 330 -5.70 -12.62 -26.87
N GLY A 331 -6.23 -12.97 -25.70
CA GLY A 331 -6.01 -14.23 -24.99
C GLY A 331 -5.39 -14.14 -23.59
N ARG A 332 -4.92 -12.98 -23.11
CA ARG A 332 -4.30 -12.84 -21.77
C ARG A 332 -5.33 -12.33 -20.74
N LEU A 333 -5.58 -13.08 -19.66
CA LEU A 333 -6.59 -12.74 -18.64
C LEU A 333 -5.96 -12.09 -17.40
N ALA A 334 -6.30 -10.84 -17.10
CA ALA A 334 -5.92 -10.12 -15.87
C ALA A 334 -7.20 -9.68 -15.11
N ASN A 335 -7.62 -10.48 -14.13
CA ASN A 335 -8.74 -10.12 -13.25
C ASN A 335 -8.27 -9.10 -12.21
N ALA A 336 -9.09 -8.08 -11.93
CA ALA A 336 -8.86 -7.19 -10.81
C ALA A 336 -9.11 -7.93 -9.48
N GLY A 337 -8.41 -7.50 -8.42
CA GLY A 337 -8.65 -8.03 -7.06
C GLY A 337 -9.86 -7.37 -6.40
N ASN A 338 -10.34 -7.91 -5.29
CA ASN A 338 -11.49 -7.38 -4.55
C ASN A 338 -11.08 -6.29 -3.56
N ILE A 339 -12.05 -5.47 -3.17
CA ILE A 339 -11.91 -4.53 -2.05
C ILE A 339 -12.90 -4.95 -0.96
N GLN A 340 -12.39 -5.19 0.24
CA GLN A 340 -13.20 -5.55 1.40
C GLN A 340 -12.92 -4.60 2.58
N ILE A 341 -13.95 -3.91 3.04
CA ILE A 341 -13.87 -2.96 4.16
C ILE A 341 -14.86 -3.41 5.23
N ASN A 342 -14.37 -3.67 6.44
CA ASN A 342 -15.18 -4.04 7.60
C ASN A 342 -14.90 -3.06 8.74
N VAL A 343 -15.92 -2.32 9.18
CA VAL A 343 -15.75 -1.20 10.10
C VAL A 343 -16.76 -1.28 11.23
N SER A 344 -16.34 -1.07 12.48
CA SER A 344 -17.25 -1.17 13.63
C SER A 344 -18.05 0.11 13.92
N GLU A 345 -17.67 1.24 13.32
CA GLU A 345 -18.41 2.49 13.40
C GLU A 345 -18.73 2.99 11.99
N ASN A 346 -18.06 4.03 11.49
CA ASN A 346 -18.49 4.74 10.30
C ASN A 346 -17.50 4.65 9.14
N VAL A 347 -18.04 4.62 7.93
CA VAL A 347 -17.31 4.73 6.67
C VAL A 347 -17.72 6.02 5.96
N SER A 348 -16.76 6.85 5.57
CA SER A 348 -17.04 8.08 4.82
C SER A 348 -16.11 8.30 3.63
N PHE A 349 -16.67 8.63 2.47
CA PHE A 349 -15.95 9.04 1.27
C PHE A 349 -16.35 10.47 0.91
N ALA A 350 -15.39 11.36 0.66
CA ALA A 350 -15.67 12.75 0.30
C ALA A 350 -14.61 13.39 -0.60
N GLY A 351 -14.96 14.49 -1.27
CA GLY A 351 -13.98 15.33 -1.97
C GLY A 351 -13.29 14.62 -3.14
N GLY A 352 -14.03 13.83 -3.93
CA GLY A 352 -13.50 13.14 -5.11
C GLY A 352 -12.76 11.84 -4.82
N SER A 353 -12.85 11.32 -3.60
CA SER A 353 -12.24 10.05 -3.20
C SER A 353 -12.99 8.84 -3.75
N TYR A 354 -12.29 7.76 -4.12
CA TYR A 354 -12.98 6.59 -4.66
C TYR A 354 -12.33 5.24 -4.36
N LEU A 355 -13.15 4.19 -4.43
CA LEU A 355 -12.72 2.81 -4.53
C LEU A 355 -12.86 2.34 -5.98
N SER A 356 -11.87 1.63 -6.53
CA SER A 356 -11.98 1.04 -7.87
C SER A 356 -11.45 -0.38 -7.95
N SER A 357 -12.26 -1.30 -8.44
CA SER A 357 -11.89 -2.68 -8.74
C SER A 357 -12.10 -3.00 -10.23
N SER A 358 -11.94 -1.98 -11.07
CA SER A 358 -12.27 -2.04 -12.49
C SER A 358 -11.22 -2.78 -13.32
N THR A 359 -11.61 -3.23 -14.51
CA THR A 359 -10.73 -3.83 -15.52
C THR A 359 -10.76 -3.01 -16.80
N LEU A 360 -9.59 -2.75 -17.39
CA LEU A 360 -9.46 -2.08 -18.69
C LEU A 360 -9.00 -3.04 -19.80
N GLY A 361 -8.84 -4.32 -19.47
CA GLY A 361 -8.30 -5.36 -20.34
C GLY A 361 -9.21 -6.56 -20.52
N GLN A 362 -8.62 -7.72 -20.85
CA GLN A 362 -9.34 -9.00 -20.82
C GLN A 362 -9.25 -9.58 -19.41
N GLY A 363 -10.37 -9.76 -18.72
CA GLY A 363 -10.45 -10.20 -17.32
C GLY A 363 -11.61 -9.54 -16.60
N ASN A 364 -12.14 -10.17 -15.55
CA ASN A 364 -13.25 -9.66 -14.76
C ASN A 364 -12.79 -8.54 -13.81
N ALA A 365 -13.66 -7.58 -13.56
CA ALA A 365 -13.53 -6.65 -12.45
C ALA A 365 -13.77 -7.39 -11.11
N GLY A 366 -13.19 -6.90 -10.02
CA GLY A 366 -13.36 -7.49 -8.70
C GLY A 366 -14.54 -6.89 -7.94
N ASN A 367 -15.01 -7.59 -6.90
CA ASN A 367 -16.12 -7.10 -6.09
C ASN A 367 -15.64 -6.06 -5.07
N VAL A 368 -16.54 -5.14 -4.71
CA VAL A 368 -16.33 -4.19 -3.63
C VAL A 368 -17.39 -4.43 -2.56
N ASN A 369 -16.95 -4.83 -1.37
CA ASN A 369 -17.81 -5.09 -0.22
C ASN A 369 -17.44 -4.11 0.91
N VAL A 370 -18.40 -3.32 1.37
CA VAL A 370 -18.23 -2.38 2.48
C VAL A 370 -19.28 -2.68 3.54
N SER A 371 -18.82 -3.02 4.74
CA SER A 371 -19.66 -3.28 5.90
C SER A 371 -19.30 -2.34 7.04
N ALA A 372 -20.32 -1.72 7.65
CA ALA A 372 -20.19 -0.85 8.81
C ALA A 372 -21.30 -1.16 9.83
N ASP A 373 -21.00 -1.26 11.13
CA ASP A 373 -22.09 -1.34 12.12
C ASP A 373 -22.83 0.01 12.26
N GLY A 374 -22.15 1.11 11.96
CA GLY A 374 -22.68 2.47 11.88
C GLY A 374 -23.11 2.86 10.46
N ASN A 375 -22.66 4.03 10.00
CA ASN A 375 -23.12 4.60 8.73
C ASN A 375 -22.07 4.42 7.61
N ILE A 376 -22.55 4.32 6.37
CA ILE A 376 -21.74 4.48 5.16
C ILE A 376 -22.21 5.73 4.41
N SER A 377 -21.32 6.71 4.21
CA SER A 377 -21.66 7.95 3.50
C SER A 377 -20.71 8.23 2.33
N PHE A 378 -21.25 8.61 1.18
CA PHE A 378 -20.50 9.14 0.04
C PHE A 378 -20.98 10.57 -0.27
N ASP A 379 -20.05 11.52 -0.25
CA ASP A 379 -20.30 12.93 -0.53
C ASP A 379 -19.51 13.38 -1.78
N GLY A 380 -20.22 13.71 -2.85
CA GLY A 380 -19.64 14.17 -4.11
C GLY A 380 -19.16 15.64 -4.09
N LYS A 381 -19.44 16.38 -3.02
CA LYS A 381 -19.11 17.79 -2.92
C LYS A 381 -17.59 18.05 -3.00
N GLY A 382 -17.23 19.09 -3.77
CA GLY A 382 -15.89 19.69 -3.72
C GLY A 382 -14.85 19.15 -4.70
N SER A 383 -15.23 18.30 -5.67
CA SER A 383 -14.30 17.82 -6.70
C SER A 383 -14.78 18.16 -8.12
N GLU A 384 -13.91 18.80 -8.91
CA GLU A 384 -14.15 19.05 -10.35
C GLU A 384 -13.52 18.00 -11.27
N SER A 385 -12.62 17.14 -10.76
CA SER A 385 -11.78 16.25 -11.58
C SER A 385 -12.01 14.76 -11.36
N SER A 386 -12.58 14.35 -10.24
CA SER A 386 -12.84 12.94 -9.90
C SER A 386 -14.13 12.80 -9.11
N ARG A 387 -14.90 11.74 -9.39
CA ARG A 387 -16.18 11.51 -8.71
C ARG A 387 -15.96 10.73 -7.42
N THR A 388 -16.60 11.17 -6.35
CA THR A 388 -16.67 10.37 -5.12
C THR A 388 -17.49 9.10 -5.39
N GLY A 389 -16.99 7.92 -5.01
CA GLY A 389 -17.77 6.71 -5.26
C GLY A 389 -17.05 5.38 -5.22
N ILE A 390 -17.78 4.36 -5.68
CA ILE A 390 -17.27 3.00 -5.89
C ILE A 390 -17.44 2.63 -7.36
N PHE A 391 -16.38 2.10 -7.96
CA PHE A 391 -16.34 1.71 -9.37
C PHE A 391 -15.86 0.25 -9.50
N SER A 392 -16.71 -0.64 -9.99
CA SER A 392 -16.34 -2.01 -10.33
C SER A 392 -16.77 -2.29 -11.78
N SER A 393 -16.04 -1.70 -12.73
CA SER A 393 -16.47 -1.61 -14.12
C SER A 393 -15.55 -2.33 -15.09
N VAL A 394 -16.10 -2.64 -16.27
CA VAL A 394 -15.33 -3.11 -17.43
C VAL A 394 -15.26 -1.96 -18.45
N GLY A 395 -14.06 -1.53 -18.78
CA GLY A 395 -13.81 -0.36 -19.65
C GLY A 395 -14.19 -0.57 -21.13
N THR A 396 -14.14 0.50 -21.91
CA THR A 396 -14.36 0.44 -23.36
C THR A 396 -13.30 -0.43 -24.04
N GLY A 397 -13.73 -1.41 -24.83
CA GLY A 397 -12.83 -2.34 -25.52
C GLY A 397 -12.27 -3.47 -24.64
N ALA A 398 -12.59 -3.48 -23.34
CA ALA A 398 -12.27 -4.57 -22.43
C ALA A 398 -13.22 -5.77 -22.61
N GLU A 399 -12.79 -6.97 -22.18
CA GLU A 399 -13.63 -8.18 -22.18
C GLU A 399 -13.60 -8.85 -20.80
N GLY A 400 -14.73 -8.90 -20.13
CA GLY A 400 -14.90 -9.45 -18.79
C GLY A 400 -16.21 -9.01 -18.17
N ASN A 401 -16.59 -9.66 -17.08
CA ASN A 401 -17.76 -9.25 -16.30
C ASN A 401 -17.37 -8.19 -15.27
N ALA A 402 -18.25 -7.21 -15.08
CA ALA A 402 -18.12 -6.22 -14.01
C ALA A 402 -18.39 -6.89 -12.64
N GLY A 403 -17.75 -6.39 -11.59
CA GLY A 403 -17.91 -6.92 -10.24
C GLY A 403 -19.09 -6.28 -9.51
N ASN A 404 -19.51 -6.92 -8.43
CA ASN A 404 -20.63 -6.43 -7.62
C ASN A 404 -20.15 -5.39 -6.60
N ILE A 405 -21.08 -4.51 -6.23
CA ILE A 405 -20.94 -3.59 -5.09
C ILE A 405 -21.95 -4.01 -4.03
N GLU A 406 -21.48 -4.33 -2.83
CA GLU A 406 -22.32 -4.68 -1.68
C GLU A 406 -22.03 -3.72 -0.52
N LEU A 407 -23.09 -3.07 -0.02
CA LEU A 407 -23.01 -2.18 1.14
C LEU A 407 -23.91 -2.71 2.27
N GLN A 408 -23.37 -2.83 3.48
CA GLN A 408 -24.09 -3.25 4.68
C GLN A 408 -23.88 -2.22 5.79
N ALA A 409 -24.96 -1.63 6.31
CA ALA A 409 -24.86 -0.55 7.29
C ALA A 409 -26.10 -0.42 8.17
N ARG A 410 -26.04 0.46 9.17
CA ARG A 410 -27.24 1.03 9.79
C ARG A 410 -27.96 1.99 8.83
N SER A 411 -27.20 2.91 8.24
CA SER A 411 -27.68 3.85 7.23
C SER A 411 -26.67 4.01 6.10
N VAL A 412 -27.16 4.14 4.86
CA VAL A 412 -26.35 4.47 3.68
C VAL A 412 -26.82 5.77 3.05
N SER A 413 -25.92 6.72 2.81
CA SER A 413 -26.21 7.99 2.13
C SER A 413 -25.28 8.24 0.96
N VAL A 414 -25.83 8.64 -0.18
CA VAL A 414 -25.08 9.02 -1.40
C VAL A 414 -25.56 10.40 -1.83
N THR A 415 -24.70 11.42 -1.68
CA THR A 415 -25.08 12.82 -1.80
C THR A 415 -24.20 13.61 -2.76
N ASP A 416 -24.71 14.75 -3.24
CA ASP A 416 -23.98 15.81 -3.94
C ASP A 416 -23.12 15.33 -5.13
N GLY A 417 -23.62 14.36 -5.91
CA GLY A 417 -23.01 13.80 -7.11
C GLY A 417 -22.17 12.55 -6.92
N ALA A 418 -22.18 11.94 -5.72
CA ALA A 418 -21.49 10.68 -5.48
C ALA A 418 -22.14 9.49 -6.23
N GLN A 419 -21.35 8.51 -6.65
CA GLN A 419 -21.83 7.42 -7.53
C GLN A 419 -21.40 6.02 -7.08
N LEU A 420 -22.27 5.04 -7.28
CA LEU A 420 -21.98 3.61 -7.20
C LEU A 420 -22.14 2.97 -8.59
N VAL A 421 -21.07 2.43 -9.16
CA VAL A 421 -21.02 2.05 -10.57
C VAL A 421 -20.49 0.63 -10.75
N ALA A 422 -21.33 -0.26 -11.27
CA ALA A 422 -20.98 -1.65 -11.60
C ALA A 422 -21.20 -1.96 -13.11
N SER A 423 -21.00 -0.95 -13.97
CA SER A 423 -21.30 -1.00 -15.41
C SER A 423 -20.26 -1.73 -16.25
N THR A 424 -20.64 -2.12 -17.47
CA THR A 424 -19.71 -2.59 -18.51
C THR A 424 -19.86 -1.77 -19.79
N SER A 425 -18.74 -1.28 -20.31
CA SER A 425 -18.62 -0.57 -21.60
C SER A 425 -17.92 -1.42 -22.67
N GLY A 426 -17.59 -2.67 -22.34
CA GLY A 426 -16.91 -3.63 -23.20
C GLY A 426 -17.78 -4.86 -23.47
N LYS A 427 -17.17 -6.04 -23.54
CA LYS A 427 -17.89 -7.31 -23.68
C LYS A 427 -17.95 -8.04 -22.34
N GLY A 428 -19.14 -8.40 -21.89
CA GLY A 428 -19.41 -9.11 -20.64
C GLY A 428 -20.57 -8.47 -19.87
N ASP A 429 -21.02 -9.15 -18.83
CA ASP A 429 -22.18 -8.74 -18.04
C ASP A 429 -21.82 -7.62 -17.06
N ALA A 430 -22.75 -6.68 -16.85
CA ALA A 430 -22.65 -5.68 -15.80
C ALA A 430 -22.86 -6.34 -14.41
N GLY A 431 -22.23 -5.79 -13.38
CA GLY A 431 -22.32 -6.28 -12.01
C GLY A 431 -23.66 -5.94 -11.37
N SER A 432 -23.85 -6.22 -10.09
CA SER A 432 -25.02 -5.81 -9.32
C SER A 432 -24.63 -4.88 -8.18
N VAL A 433 -25.50 -3.92 -7.86
CA VAL A 433 -25.35 -3.10 -6.66
C VAL A 433 -26.42 -3.49 -5.66
N ARG A 434 -26.00 -3.93 -4.48
CA ARG A 434 -26.89 -4.27 -3.36
C ARG A 434 -26.54 -3.43 -2.15
N ILE A 435 -27.58 -2.86 -1.55
CA ILE A 435 -27.48 -2.07 -0.32
C ILE A 435 -28.47 -2.62 0.68
N ASN A 436 -27.94 -3.08 1.81
CA ASN A 436 -28.71 -3.56 2.95
C ASN A 436 -28.45 -2.62 4.12
N ALA A 437 -29.44 -1.79 4.44
CA ALA A 437 -29.41 -0.93 5.62
C ALA A 437 -30.47 -1.36 6.64
N THR A 438 -30.24 -1.16 7.94
CA THR A 438 -31.32 -1.39 8.93
C THR A 438 -32.31 -0.23 8.94
N ASP A 439 -31.83 1.00 8.84
CA ASP A 439 -32.63 2.21 9.04
C ASP A 439 -32.97 2.84 7.69
N THR A 440 -31.98 3.43 7.02
CA THR A 440 -32.23 4.30 5.86
C THR A 440 -31.25 4.09 4.72
N ILE A 441 -31.76 4.13 3.49
CA ILE A 441 -30.95 4.34 2.27
C ILE A 441 -31.41 5.66 1.64
N SER A 442 -30.51 6.63 1.48
CA SER A 442 -30.81 7.92 0.85
C SER A 442 -29.89 8.25 -0.30
N PHE A 443 -30.47 8.66 -1.42
CA PHE A 443 -29.78 9.27 -2.56
C PHE A 443 -30.30 10.69 -2.73
N THR A 444 -29.42 11.69 -2.74
CA THR A 444 -29.83 13.10 -2.75
C THR A 444 -28.90 13.96 -3.61
N GLY A 445 -29.47 14.86 -4.40
CA GLY A 445 -28.72 15.95 -5.00
C GLY A 445 -27.97 15.61 -6.29
N VAL A 446 -27.35 16.66 -6.83
CA VAL A 446 -26.42 16.65 -7.97
C VAL A 446 -25.16 17.44 -7.58
N ASP A 447 -24.02 17.18 -8.22
CA ASP A 447 -22.84 18.04 -8.08
C ASP A 447 -22.98 19.38 -8.82
N ASN A 448 -21.98 20.25 -8.72
CA ASN A 448 -21.93 21.54 -9.41
C ASN A 448 -21.96 21.44 -10.95
N ASN A 449 -21.67 20.26 -11.52
CA ASN A 449 -21.70 20.00 -12.96
C ASN A 449 -23.03 19.37 -13.41
N GLY A 450 -23.99 19.19 -12.50
CA GLY A 450 -25.25 18.50 -12.76
C GLY A 450 -25.13 16.97 -12.80
N THR A 451 -24.02 16.40 -12.33
CA THR A 451 -23.87 14.95 -12.16
C THR A 451 -24.75 14.50 -11.01
N ALA A 452 -25.71 13.62 -11.29
CA ALA A 452 -26.59 13.09 -10.26
C ALA A 452 -25.86 12.14 -9.29
N SER A 453 -26.23 12.25 -8.01
CA SER A 453 -25.98 11.20 -7.03
C SER A 453 -26.73 9.93 -7.43
N GLY A 454 -26.14 8.74 -7.24
CA GLY A 454 -26.89 7.55 -7.65
C GLY A 454 -26.16 6.24 -7.80
N ILE A 455 -26.94 5.27 -8.30
CA ILE A 455 -26.44 3.98 -8.78
C ILE A 455 -26.54 3.97 -10.30
N PHE A 456 -25.43 3.68 -10.97
CA PHE A 456 -25.33 3.62 -12.43
C PHE A 456 -24.84 2.24 -12.86
N ASN A 457 -25.78 1.35 -13.18
CA ASN A 457 -25.51 -0.03 -13.49
C ASN A 457 -25.90 -0.37 -14.93
N THR A 458 -25.10 0.15 -15.85
CA THR A 458 -25.46 0.27 -17.26
C THR A 458 -24.63 -0.66 -18.14
N LEU A 459 -25.26 -1.25 -19.16
CA LEU A 459 -24.54 -1.77 -20.34
C LEU A 459 -24.31 -0.59 -21.31
N GLY A 460 -23.07 -0.12 -21.44
CA GLY A 460 -22.72 1.07 -22.21
C GLY A 460 -22.97 0.95 -23.71
N THR A 461 -22.93 2.08 -24.43
CA THR A 461 -23.08 2.10 -25.89
C THR A 461 -22.01 1.25 -26.57
N GLY A 462 -22.42 0.30 -27.40
CA GLY A 462 -21.51 -0.62 -28.09
C GLY A 462 -21.01 -1.80 -27.26
N ALA A 463 -21.40 -1.88 -25.98
CA ALA A 463 -21.12 -3.04 -25.13
C ALA A 463 -22.04 -4.24 -25.48
N GLU A 464 -21.62 -5.46 -25.15
CA GLU A 464 -22.39 -6.69 -25.34
C GLU A 464 -22.42 -7.50 -24.05
N GLY A 465 -23.61 -7.83 -23.54
CA GLY A 465 -23.80 -8.52 -22.26
C GLY A 465 -25.15 -8.23 -21.64
N LYS A 466 -25.37 -8.62 -20.39
CA LYS A 466 -26.56 -8.28 -19.61
C LYS A 466 -26.33 -7.03 -18.76
N GLY A 467 -27.37 -6.21 -18.62
CA GLY A 467 -27.43 -5.09 -17.68
C GLY A 467 -27.48 -5.58 -16.24
N GLY A 468 -27.00 -4.73 -15.34
CA GLY A 468 -26.78 -5.05 -13.94
C GLY A 468 -27.99 -4.79 -13.05
N ASN A 469 -28.13 -5.54 -11.95
CA ASN A 469 -29.26 -5.38 -11.04
C ASN A 469 -29.00 -4.34 -9.94
N ILE A 470 -30.08 -3.75 -9.43
CA ILE A 470 -30.07 -2.88 -8.24
C ILE A 470 -31.02 -3.49 -7.21
N GLU A 471 -30.51 -3.79 -6.01
CA GLU A 471 -31.31 -4.29 -4.89
C GLU A 471 -31.09 -3.42 -3.65
N LEU A 472 -32.15 -2.78 -3.17
CA LEU A 472 -32.15 -1.93 -1.97
C LEU A 472 -33.06 -2.54 -0.91
N GLN A 473 -32.57 -2.68 0.32
CA GLN A 473 -33.34 -3.15 1.46
C GLN A 473 -33.08 -2.26 2.68
N ALA A 474 -34.13 -1.64 3.23
CA ALA A 474 -34.04 -0.79 4.43
C ALA A 474 -35.40 -0.64 5.14
N SER A 475 -35.43 0.07 6.28
CA SER A 475 -36.71 0.53 6.82
C SER A 475 -37.30 1.63 5.94
N SER A 476 -36.48 2.61 5.55
CA SER A 476 -36.88 3.69 4.62
C SER A 476 -35.89 3.88 3.46
N VAL A 477 -36.40 4.13 2.26
CA VAL A 477 -35.61 4.43 1.06
C VAL A 477 -36.06 5.76 0.45
N SER A 478 -35.15 6.71 0.27
CA SER A 478 -35.41 8.03 -0.32
C SER A 478 -34.50 8.34 -1.50
N ILE A 479 -35.09 8.85 -2.58
CA ILE A 479 -34.39 9.37 -3.76
C ILE A 479 -34.91 10.78 -4.00
N THR A 480 -34.09 11.80 -3.78
CA THR A 480 -34.52 13.21 -3.81
C THR A 480 -33.56 14.12 -4.57
N ASP A 481 -34.04 15.32 -4.92
CA ASP A 481 -33.22 16.45 -5.39
C ASP A 481 -32.39 16.10 -6.63
N GLY A 482 -32.99 15.39 -7.60
CA GLY A 482 -32.35 15.02 -8.86
C GLY A 482 -31.47 13.76 -8.85
N ALA A 483 -31.41 13.02 -7.74
CA ALA A 483 -30.69 11.75 -7.66
C ALA A 483 -31.30 10.65 -8.56
N GLN A 484 -30.47 9.68 -8.99
CA GLN A 484 -30.84 8.69 -10.01
C GLN A 484 -30.48 7.26 -9.64
N LEU A 485 -31.33 6.31 -10.02
CA LEU A 485 -31.05 4.88 -9.98
C LEU A 485 -31.25 4.32 -11.40
N ILE A 486 -30.21 3.75 -12.01
CA ILE A 486 -30.21 3.35 -13.42
C ILE A 486 -29.74 1.90 -13.56
N ALA A 487 -30.61 1.04 -14.08
CA ALA A 487 -30.36 -0.36 -14.44
C ALA A 487 -30.68 -0.60 -15.93
N SER A 488 -29.97 0.08 -16.82
CA SER A 488 -30.33 0.20 -18.24
C SER A 488 -29.33 -0.48 -19.17
N THR A 489 -29.75 -0.67 -20.43
CA THR A 489 -28.89 -1.13 -21.52
C THR A 489 -28.92 -0.12 -22.68
N TYR A 490 -27.74 0.34 -23.11
CA TYR A 490 -27.52 1.08 -24.36
C TYR A 490 -26.70 0.25 -25.37
N GLY A 491 -26.34 -0.98 -24.99
CA GLY A 491 -25.60 -1.94 -25.80
C GLY A 491 -26.48 -3.07 -26.33
N LYS A 492 -25.85 -4.18 -26.67
CA LYS A 492 -26.51 -5.40 -27.14
C LYS A 492 -26.71 -6.39 -25.98
N GLY A 493 -27.93 -6.45 -25.48
CA GLY A 493 -28.40 -7.45 -24.52
C GLY A 493 -29.47 -6.89 -23.59
N ASP A 494 -29.93 -7.72 -22.65
CA ASP A 494 -31.08 -7.41 -21.81
C ASP A 494 -30.73 -6.38 -20.72
N ALA A 495 -31.67 -5.50 -20.38
CA ALA A 495 -31.51 -4.61 -19.23
C ALA A 495 -31.56 -5.40 -17.90
N GLY A 496 -31.01 -4.80 -16.84
CA GLY A 496 -31.10 -5.35 -15.49
C GLY A 496 -32.45 -5.07 -14.84
N SER A 497 -32.59 -5.50 -13.58
CA SER A 497 -33.77 -5.26 -12.76
C SER A 497 -33.47 -4.34 -11.58
N MET A 498 -34.50 -3.64 -11.10
CA MET A 498 -34.44 -2.84 -9.88
C MET A 498 -35.48 -3.34 -8.88
N LYS A 499 -35.04 -3.61 -7.65
CA LYS A 499 -35.88 -4.06 -6.54
C LYS A 499 -35.62 -3.19 -5.31
N ILE A 500 -36.66 -2.57 -4.79
CA ILE A 500 -36.61 -1.74 -3.58
C ILE A 500 -37.57 -2.35 -2.57
N ASN A 501 -37.04 -2.81 -1.44
CA ASN A 501 -37.83 -3.33 -0.32
C ASN A 501 -37.66 -2.39 0.87
N ALA A 502 -38.71 -1.64 1.18
CA ALA A 502 -38.77 -0.82 2.40
C ALA A 502 -39.92 -1.31 3.30
N THR A 503 -39.69 -1.36 4.61
CA THR A 503 -40.76 -1.73 5.55
C THR A 503 -41.66 -0.55 5.90
N ASP A 504 -41.11 0.67 5.88
CA ASP A 504 -41.79 1.86 6.38
C ASP A 504 -42.16 2.81 5.22
N ALA A 505 -41.17 3.25 4.41
CA ALA A 505 -41.42 4.22 3.35
C ALA A 505 -40.49 4.08 2.15
N VAL A 506 -41.04 4.33 0.96
CA VAL A 506 -40.28 4.64 -0.27
C VAL A 506 -40.73 6.02 -0.76
N SER A 507 -39.80 6.96 -0.91
CA SER A 507 -40.11 8.32 -1.39
C SER A 507 -39.24 8.72 -2.57
N PHE A 508 -39.88 9.21 -3.63
CA PHE A 508 -39.25 9.89 -4.77
C PHE A 508 -39.75 11.34 -4.79
N LEU A 509 -38.83 12.29 -4.66
CA LEU A 509 -39.14 13.73 -4.68
C LEU A 509 -38.21 14.43 -5.70
N GLU A 510 -38.77 15.36 -6.47
CA GLU A 510 -37.99 16.20 -7.39
C GLU A 510 -37.17 17.26 -6.66
#